data_AF-A0A009H5M9-F1
#
_entry.id   AF-A0A009H5M9-F1
#
_cell.length_a   1.000
_cell.length_b   1.000
_cell.length_c   1.000
_cell.angle_alpha   90.00
_cell.angle_beta   90.00
_cell.angle_gamma   90.00
#
_symmetry.space_group_name_H-M   'P 1'
#
loop_
_entity.id
_entity.type
_entity.pdbx_description
1 polymer ?
#
loop_
_entity_poly.entity_id
_entity_poly.type
_entity_poly.pdbx_seq_one_letter_code
_entity_poly.pdbx_strand_id
1 'polypeptide(L)'
;MATLPDAKAESVRKALTEALKYLPAELRKTLTYDRGREMAEHKILEEDLGIDVYFCDPHSPWQKGTCENMNGLIRQYLPKGIDLNQADQHYLNQVAMSLNTRPRKALDWLTLLEKFAQLVDYHKTFQTVAPHV
;
A
#
# COMPACT_ATOMS: atom_id res chain seq x y z
N MET A 1 -10.89 8.02 2.03
CA MET A 1 -10.34 7.08 1.03
C MET A 1 -11.48 6.60 0.17
N ALA A 2 -11.25 6.51 -1.14
CA ALA A 2 -12.30 6.24 -2.12
C ALA A 2 -12.67 4.76 -2.13
N THR A 3 -13.98 4.47 -2.05
CA THR A 3 -14.53 3.17 -2.42
C THR A 3 -14.17 2.89 -3.87
N LEU A 4 -13.71 1.68 -4.18
CA LEU A 4 -13.48 1.27 -5.57
C LEU A 4 -14.84 0.98 -6.23
N PRO A 5 -15.25 1.73 -7.26
CA PRO A 5 -16.57 1.56 -7.88
C PRO A 5 -16.68 0.25 -8.68
N ASP A 6 -15.56 -0.23 -9.22
CA ASP A 6 -15.43 -1.52 -9.87
C ASP A 6 -13.96 -1.98 -9.84
N ALA A 7 -13.71 -3.22 -10.27
CA ALA A 7 -12.37 -3.80 -10.38
C ALA A 7 -11.72 -3.54 -11.76
N LYS A 8 -12.13 -2.48 -12.48
CA LYS A 8 -11.49 -2.13 -13.76
C LYS A 8 -10.17 -1.44 -13.52
N ALA A 9 -9.28 -1.54 -14.52
CA ALA A 9 -7.94 -1.00 -14.44
C ALA A 9 -7.91 0.51 -14.18
N GLU A 10 -8.80 1.27 -14.82
CA GLU A 10 -8.91 2.72 -14.60
C GLU A 10 -9.28 3.08 -13.15
N SER A 11 -10.28 2.40 -12.59
CA SER A 11 -10.74 2.61 -11.22
C SER A 11 -9.63 2.29 -10.21
N VAL A 12 -8.94 1.17 -10.41
CA VAL A 12 -7.82 0.74 -9.57
C VAL A 12 -6.65 1.71 -9.67
N ARG A 13 -6.26 2.11 -10.88
CA ARG A 13 -5.20 3.12 -11.09
C ARG A 13 -5.54 4.41 -10.35
N LYS A 14 -6.72 5.00 -10.58
CA LYS A 14 -7.12 6.27 -9.95
C LYS A 14 -7.07 6.17 -8.43
N ALA A 15 -7.61 5.11 -7.85
CA ALA A 15 -7.61 4.91 -6.40
C ALA A 15 -6.18 4.76 -5.84
N LEU A 16 -5.31 4.00 -6.51
CA LEU A 16 -3.91 3.83 -6.10
C LEU A 16 -3.11 5.11 -6.24
N THR A 17 -3.28 5.83 -7.34
CA THR A 17 -2.63 7.12 -7.57
C THR A 17 -2.98 8.11 -6.46
N GLU A 18 -4.27 8.23 -6.10
CA GLU A 18 -4.69 9.11 -5.00
C GLU A 18 -4.18 8.62 -3.64
N ALA A 19 -4.20 7.31 -3.36
CA ALA A 19 -3.69 6.77 -2.11
C ALA A 19 -2.18 7.01 -1.93
N LEU A 20 -1.40 6.87 -3.01
CA LEU A 20 0.04 7.04 -2.97
C LEU A 20 0.44 8.52 -3.04
N LYS A 21 -0.35 9.42 -3.62
CA LYS A 21 -0.05 10.88 -3.61
C LYS A 21 0.14 11.49 -2.22
N TYR A 22 -0.41 10.88 -1.18
CA TYR A 22 -0.19 11.32 0.21
C TYR A 22 1.22 11.04 0.73
N LEU A 23 1.98 10.17 0.08
CA LEU A 23 3.36 9.88 0.45
C LEU A 23 4.31 10.89 -0.21
N PRO A 24 5.38 11.34 0.48
CA PRO A 24 6.44 12.12 -0.13
C PRO A 24 6.97 11.43 -1.39
N ALA A 25 7.17 12.20 -2.47
CA ALA A 25 7.57 11.66 -3.77
C ALA A 25 8.87 10.85 -3.68
N GLU A 26 9.79 11.24 -2.82
CA GLU A 26 11.07 10.59 -2.67
C GLU A 26 10.97 9.24 -1.94
N LEU A 27 9.93 9.01 -1.14
CA LEU A 27 9.67 7.72 -0.51
C LEU A 27 8.92 6.76 -1.44
N ARG A 28 8.36 7.27 -2.54
CA ARG A 28 7.71 6.46 -3.58
C ARG A 28 8.73 6.18 -4.68
N LYS A 29 9.35 5.01 -4.63
CA LYS A 29 10.36 4.63 -5.63
C LYS A 29 9.81 3.64 -6.65
N THR A 30 9.19 2.57 -6.16
CA THR A 30 8.75 1.47 -7.00
C THR A 30 7.46 0.88 -6.44
N LEU A 31 6.73 0.17 -7.30
CA LEU A 31 5.54 -0.60 -6.92
C LEU A 31 5.65 -2.01 -7.51
N THR A 32 5.26 -3.02 -6.74
CA THR A 32 5.25 -4.41 -7.21
C THR A 32 3.81 -4.92 -7.35
N TYR A 33 3.47 -5.40 -8.53
CA TYR A 33 2.16 -5.90 -8.93
C TYR A 33 2.13 -7.41 -9.16
N ASP A 34 0.93 -7.98 -9.04
CA ASP A 34 0.61 -9.24 -9.70
C ASP A 34 0.13 -8.98 -11.14
N ARG A 35 -0.06 -10.04 -11.91
CA ARG A 35 -0.46 -9.95 -13.32
C ARG A 35 -1.98 -9.88 -13.51
N GLY A 36 -2.69 -9.29 -12.55
CA GLY A 36 -4.14 -9.08 -12.63
C GLY A 36 -4.53 -8.15 -13.79
N ARG A 37 -5.74 -8.33 -14.34
CA ARG A 37 -6.24 -7.49 -15.44
C ARG A 37 -6.56 -6.07 -14.97
N GLU A 38 -6.86 -5.92 -13.70
CA GLU A 38 -7.03 -4.65 -13.01
C GLU A 38 -5.72 -3.83 -12.96
N MET A 39 -4.57 -4.43 -13.28
CA MET A 39 -3.27 -3.75 -13.35
C MET A 39 -2.87 -3.35 -14.77
N ALA A 40 -3.79 -3.45 -15.74
CA ALA A 40 -3.51 -3.18 -17.15
C ALA A 40 -3.04 -1.74 -17.43
N GLU A 41 -3.47 -0.75 -16.63
CA GLU A 41 -3.07 0.66 -16.76
C GLU A 41 -1.80 1.01 -15.96
N HIS A 42 -0.95 0.04 -15.59
CA HIS A 42 0.29 0.29 -14.84
C HIS A 42 1.19 1.34 -15.47
N LYS A 43 1.29 1.42 -16.81
CA LYS A 43 2.14 2.44 -17.47
C LYS A 43 1.67 3.87 -17.20
N ILE A 44 0.35 4.10 -17.19
CA ILE A 44 -0.21 5.41 -16.85
C ILE A 44 0.03 5.69 -15.36
N LEU A 45 -0.03 4.67 -14.51
CA LEU A 45 0.30 4.80 -13.09
C LEU A 45 1.77 5.17 -12.86
N GLU A 46 2.71 4.59 -13.62
CA GLU A 46 4.14 4.95 -13.60
C GLU A 46 4.32 6.43 -13.95
N GLU A 47 3.65 6.91 -15.01
CA GLU A 47 3.69 8.31 -15.43
C GLU A 47 3.07 9.26 -14.38
N ASP A 48 1.90 8.91 -13.83
CA ASP A 48 1.18 9.72 -12.83
C ASP A 48 1.98 9.89 -11.52
N LEU A 49 2.77 8.90 -11.15
CA LEU A 49 3.47 8.84 -9.86
C LEU A 49 4.98 9.05 -9.96
N GLY A 50 5.56 8.94 -11.16
CA GLY A 50 7.01 8.98 -11.38
C GLY A 50 7.75 7.82 -10.73
N ILE A 51 7.19 6.61 -10.78
CA ILE A 51 7.75 5.40 -10.17
C ILE A 51 7.87 4.26 -11.18
N ASP A 52 8.73 3.28 -10.91
CA ASP A 52 8.80 2.04 -11.69
C ASP A 52 7.83 0.99 -11.15
N VAL A 53 7.08 0.32 -12.03
CA VAL A 53 6.20 -0.80 -11.69
C VAL A 53 6.82 -2.13 -12.15
N TYR A 54 6.96 -3.05 -11.20
CA TYR A 54 7.46 -4.40 -11.45
C TYR A 54 6.35 -5.42 -11.29
N PHE A 55 6.41 -6.52 -12.04
CA PHE A 55 5.46 -7.63 -11.93
C PHE A 55 6.12 -8.85 -11.33
N CYS A 56 5.38 -9.55 -10.47
CA CYS A 56 5.78 -10.88 -10.03
C CYS A 56 5.82 -11.85 -11.21
N ASP A 57 6.71 -12.83 -11.11
CA ASP A 57 6.78 -13.96 -12.01
C ASP A 57 5.53 -14.84 -11.85
N PRO A 58 5.09 -15.51 -12.93
CA PRO A 58 3.97 -16.44 -12.85
C PRO A 58 4.24 -17.51 -11.80
N HIS A 59 3.19 -17.88 -11.05
CA HIS A 59 3.26 -18.92 -10.02
C HIS A 59 4.29 -18.66 -8.91
N SER A 60 4.69 -17.40 -8.69
CA SER A 60 5.69 -17.01 -7.68
C SER A 60 5.12 -16.15 -6.54
N PRO A 61 4.11 -16.63 -5.78
CA PRO A 61 3.44 -15.83 -4.75
C PRO A 61 4.38 -15.36 -3.62
N TRP A 62 5.51 -16.05 -3.41
CA TRP A 62 6.52 -15.67 -2.41
C TRP A 62 7.20 -14.32 -2.70
N GLN A 63 7.17 -13.84 -3.95
CA GLN A 63 7.68 -12.50 -4.30
C GLN A 63 6.86 -11.36 -3.67
N LYS A 64 5.68 -11.66 -3.12
CA LYS A 64 4.90 -10.74 -2.28
C LYS A 64 4.61 -11.32 -0.89
N GLY A 65 5.56 -12.05 -0.30
CA GLY A 65 5.36 -12.68 1.02
C GLY A 65 4.81 -11.74 2.09
N THR A 66 5.25 -10.48 2.10
CA THR A 66 4.74 -9.46 3.04
C THR A 66 3.28 -9.09 2.78
N CYS A 67 2.87 -8.96 1.51
CA CYS A 67 1.47 -8.66 1.15
C CYS A 67 0.56 -9.83 1.51
N GLU A 68 0.99 -11.08 1.26
CA GLU A 68 0.22 -12.27 1.63
C GLU A 68 0.07 -12.41 3.15
N ASN A 69 1.13 -12.12 3.90
CA ASN A 69 1.04 -12.05 5.35
C ASN A 69 0.07 -10.96 5.83
N MET A 70 0.09 -9.77 5.21
CA MET A 70 -0.86 -8.70 5.52
C MET A 70 -2.30 -9.10 5.19
N ASN A 71 -2.53 -9.73 4.03
CA ASN A 71 -3.83 -10.27 3.65
C ASN A 71 -4.35 -11.26 4.70
N GLY A 72 -3.49 -12.18 5.18
CA GLY A 72 -3.84 -13.10 6.25
C GLY A 72 -4.29 -12.40 7.54
N LEU A 73 -3.64 -11.30 7.92
CA LEU A 73 -4.02 -10.50 9.08
C LEU A 73 -5.34 -9.74 8.87
N ILE A 74 -5.56 -9.20 7.67
CA ILE A 74 -6.83 -8.55 7.30
C ILE A 74 -7.98 -9.56 7.40
N ARG A 75 -7.76 -10.83 7.04
CA ARG A 75 -8.77 -11.89 7.15
C ARG A 75 -9.19 -12.23 8.58
N GLN A 76 -8.46 -11.80 9.61
CA GLN A 76 -8.90 -11.90 11.01
C GLN A 76 -10.10 -10.98 11.31
N TYR A 77 -10.23 -9.87 10.57
CA TYR A 77 -11.31 -8.89 10.73
C TYR A 77 -12.34 -8.93 9.60
N LEU A 78 -11.90 -9.33 8.41
CA LEU A 78 -12.71 -9.44 7.18
C LEU A 78 -12.63 -10.87 6.61
N PRO A 79 -13.30 -11.85 7.25
CA PRO A 79 -13.40 -13.21 6.75
C PRO A 79 -13.82 -13.30 5.28
N LYS A 80 -13.44 -14.39 4.62
CA LYS A 80 -13.88 -14.65 3.23
C LYS A 80 -15.40 -14.74 3.15
N GLY A 81 -15.98 -14.28 2.04
CA GLY A 81 -17.42 -14.31 1.79
C GLY A 81 -18.20 -13.09 2.30
N ILE A 82 -17.55 -12.17 3.02
CA ILE A 82 -18.15 -10.87 3.35
C ILE A 82 -18.19 -10.01 2.09
N ASP A 83 -19.35 -9.45 1.78
CA ASP A 83 -19.49 -8.44 0.74
C ASP A 83 -18.88 -7.12 1.22
N LEU A 84 -17.69 -6.81 0.71
CA LEU A 84 -16.98 -5.58 1.06
C LEU A 84 -17.65 -4.32 0.50
N ASN A 85 -18.56 -4.43 -0.47
CA ASN A 85 -19.32 -3.27 -0.95
C ASN A 85 -20.28 -2.70 0.10
N GLN A 86 -20.64 -3.52 1.08
CA GLN A 86 -21.51 -3.15 2.20
C GLN A 86 -20.71 -2.86 3.48
N ALA A 87 -19.39 -2.98 3.43
CA ALA A 87 -18.55 -2.71 4.59
C ALA A 87 -18.53 -1.20 4.88
N ASP A 88 -18.81 -0.85 6.13
CA ASP A 88 -18.71 0.53 6.60
C ASP A 88 -17.25 1.01 6.54
N GLN A 89 -17.01 2.12 5.83
CA GLN A 89 -15.69 2.72 5.71
C GLN A 89 -15.09 3.08 7.08
N HIS A 90 -15.92 3.44 8.07
CA HIS A 90 -15.43 3.70 9.42
C HIS A 90 -14.85 2.43 10.04
N TYR A 91 -15.54 1.29 9.93
CA TYR A 91 -15.02 -0.01 10.36
C TYR A 91 -13.72 -0.39 9.62
N LEU A 92 -13.67 -0.21 8.30
CA LEU A 92 -12.44 -0.48 7.52
C LEU A 92 -11.24 0.36 8.02
N ASN A 93 -11.48 1.63 8.36
CA ASN A 93 -10.44 2.48 8.94
C ASN A 93 -10.01 2.00 10.33
N GLN A 94 -10.94 1.53 11.17
CA GLN A 94 -10.60 0.96 12.48
C GLN A 94 -9.74 -0.32 12.35
N VAL A 95 -10.07 -1.18 11.37
CA VAL A 95 -9.26 -2.37 11.05
C VAL A 95 -7.86 -1.96 10.60
N ALA A 96 -7.75 -1.01 9.66
CA ALA A 96 -6.47 -0.50 9.19
C ALA A 96 -5.64 0.10 10.34
N MET A 97 -6.26 0.92 11.20
CA MET A 97 -5.59 1.49 12.38
C MET A 97 -5.10 0.37 13.31
N SER A 98 -5.95 -0.60 13.64
CA SER A 98 -5.60 -1.73 14.51
C SER A 98 -4.44 -2.57 13.96
N LEU A 99 -4.32 -2.70 12.63
CA LEU A 99 -3.21 -3.40 11.99
C LEU A 99 -1.93 -2.56 11.98
N ASN A 100 -2.06 -1.25 11.79
CA ASN A 100 -0.94 -0.30 11.74
C ASN A 100 -0.34 0.00 13.11
N THR A 101 -1.14 -0.06 14.18
CA THR A 101 -0.72 0.11 15.58
C THR A 101 -0.41 -1.20 16.28
N ARG A 102 -0.45 -2.35 15.57
CA ARG A 102 -0.06 -3.64 16.14
C ARG A 102 1.47 -3.81 16.10
N PRO A 103 2.14 -4.03 17.25
CA PRO A 103 3.57 -4.32 17.31
C PRO A 103 3.97 -5.52 16.45
N ARG A 104 5.10 -5.41 15.74
CA ARG A 104 5.65 -6.50 14.90
C ARG A 104 7.02 -6.91 15.40
N LYS A 105 7.20 -8.19 15.71
CA LYS A 105 8.50 -8.75 16.10
C LYS A 105 9.60 -8.48 15.03
N ALA A 106 9.23 -8.49 13.75
CA ALA A 106 10.15 -8.21 12.65
C ALA A 106 10.63 -6.74 12.59
N LEU A 107 10.01 -5.84 13.35
CA LEU A 107 10.34 -4.42 13.46
C LEU A 107 10.80 -4.07 14.88
N ASP A 108 11.45 -5.01 15.58
CA ASP A 108 11.90 -4.85 16.97
C ASP A 108 10.76 -4.44 17.92
N TRP A 109 9.57 -5.00 17.68
CA TRP A 109 8.33 -4.70 18.42
C TRP A 109 7.77 -3.29 18.24
N LEU A 110 8.29 -2.50 17.30
CA LEU A 110 7.62 -1.30 16.84
C LEU A 110 6.36 -1.64 16.04
N THR A 111 5.44 -0.70 16.03
CA THR A 111 4.27 -0.72 15.15
C THR A 111 4.65 -0.26 13.74
N LEU A 112 3.82 -0.62 12.75
CA LEU A 112 4.03 -0.16 11.38
C LEU A 112 3.95 1.37 11.29
N LEU A 113 3.03 1.97 12.06
CA LEU A 113 2.85 3.41 12.11
C LEU A 113 4.09 4.12 12.66
N GLU A 114 4.65 3.64 13.78
CA GLU A 114 5.87 4.22 14.36
C GLU A 114 7.05 4.08 13.41
N LYS A 115 7.24 2.90 12.81
CA LYS A 115 8.37 2.68 11.89
C LYS A 115 8.24 3.55 10.64
N PHE A 116 7.03 3.68 10.11
CA PHE A 116 6.76 4.55 8.98
C PHE A 116 6.98 6.03 9.33
N ALA A 117 6.54 6.49 10.49
CA ALA A 117 6.77 7.86 10.96
C ALA A 117 8.28 8.17 11.08
N GLN A 118 9.08 7.26 11.64
CA GLN A 118 10.54 7.40 11.71
C GLN A 118 11.18 7.57 10.32
N LEU A 119 10.70 6.81 9.32
CA LEU A 119 11.20 6.94 7.94
C LEU A 119 10.86 8.30 7.33
N VAL A 120 9.63 8.78 7.55
CA VAL A 120 9.20 10.10 7.07
C VAL A 120 9.97 11.23 7.76
N ASP A 121 10.17 11.15 9.06
CA ASP A 121 10.90 12.18 9.83
C ASP A 121 12.38 12.21 9.48
N TYR A 122 13.00 11.04 9.30
CA TYR A 122 14.37 10.92 8.81
C TYR A 122 14.51 11.57 7.42
N HIS A 123 13.59 11.27 6.51
CA HIS A 123 13.57 11.86 5.16
C HIS A 123 13.45 13.39 5.19
N LYS A 124 12.51 13.93 5.97
CA LYS A 124 12.34 15.39 6.13
C LYS A 124 13.59 16.05 6.71
N THR A 125 14.20 15.41 7.71
CA THR A 125 15.43 15.91 8.34
C THR A 125 16.59 15.92 7.34
N PHE A 126 16.74 14.85 6.55
CA PHE A 126 17.77 14.76 5.51
C PHE A 126 17.62 15.88 4.47
N GLN A 127 16.41 16.12 3.97
CA GLN A 127 16.14 17.22 3.03
C GLN A 127 16.47 18.60 3.61
N THR A 128 16.29 18.79 4.92
CA THR A 128 16.55 20.06 5.60
C THR A 128 18.07 20.30 5.79
N VAL A 129 18.83 19.26 6.07
CA VAL A 129 20.27 19.36 6.38
C VAL A 129 21.16 19.24 5.14
N ALA A 130 20.70 18.54 4.09
CA ALA A 130 21.41 18.36 2.83
C ALA A 130 20.48 18.52 1.61
N PRO A 131 20.03 19.75 1.29
CA PRO A 131 19.03 20.00 0.24
C PRO A 131 19.54 19.78 -1.21
N HIS A 132 20.82 19.47 -1.40
CA HIS A 132 21.49 19.41 -2.70
C HIS A 132 22.28 18.11 -2.96
N VAL A 133 22.01 17.07 -2.16
CA VAL A 133 22.41 15.69 -2.49
C VAL A 133 21.17 14.98 -3.00
#